data_AF-A0A6F9ZHW4-F1
#
_entry.id   AF-A0A6F9ZHW4-F1
#
_cell.length_a   1.000
_cell.length_b   1.000
_cell.length_c   1.000
_cell.angle_alpha   90.00
_cell.angle_beta   90.00
_cell.angle_gamma   90.00
#
_symmetry.space_group_name_H-M   'P 1'
#
loop_
_entity.id
_entity.type
_entity.pdbx_description
1 polymer ?
#
loop_
_entity_poly.entity_id
_entity_poly.type
_entity_poly.pdbx_seq_one_letter_code
_entity_poly.pdbx_strand_id
1 'polypeptide(L)'
;MSFGLVKVIFINRAPFKRLELDFKENGINVLSAINGNGKTTILSHITDAFYELAKKVFHNEFEGKENKYYRVSSALYNINSSSPSYVYLRFKYNNKNIDYIDIRNNCTKEQYDSEITIESKIDFSKIQHTLSSANNIKFWSLDDKNIIEKEIFSKSILTYFPSYRYETPNYLNDPYNIKLDYAIKSKFSGYLDNQIEVVSDLPSLVNWFLDVLLDMKLKEETRLFKKGNNILPITIPPEERTFVWDNLNNIVSSALSSKSYNGIIRLGIGARNSGSTRIAIMNDVSSNTSLCICPSIFNLSAGELSLISNLWRNSSSSR
;
A
#
# COMPACT_ATOMS: atom_id res chain seq x y z
N MET A 1 19.15 -0.62 1.60
CA MET A 1 18.84 -0.08 2.93
C MET A 1 17.50 -0.66 3.31
N SER A 2 17.38 -1.45 4.38
CA SER A 2 16.15 -2.19 4.67
C SER A 2 15.62 -1.80 6.04
N PHE A 3 14.52 -1.04 6.04
CA PHE A 3 13.62 -0.98 7.19
C PHE A 3 12.65 -2.16 7.05
N GLY A 4 12.58 -3.04 8.05
CA GLY A 4 11.74 -4.23 7.96
C GLY A 4 11.30 -4.76 9.31
N LEU A 5 10.07 -5.28 9.37
CA LEU A 5 9.55 -5.96 10.54
C LEU A 5 10.26 -7.31 10.69
N VAL A 6 10.76 -7.62 11.89
CA VAL A 6 11.47 -8.86 12.18
C VAL A 6 10.82 -9.70 13.27
N LYS A 7 10.05 -9.09 14.17
CA LYS A 7 9.35 -9.83 15.23
C LYS A 7 8.06 -9.13 15.65
N VAL A 8 7.06 -9.94 15.98
CA VAL A 8 5.79 -9.49 16.53
C VAL A 8 5.41 -10.38 17.71
N ILE A 9 4.97 -9.77 18.80
CA ILE A 9 4.45 -10.45 19.99
C ILE A 9 3.08 -9.88 20.33
N PHE A 10 2.09 -10.74 20.50
CA PHE A 10 0.78 -10.43 21.07
C PHE A 10 0.59 -11.23 22.34
N ILE A 11 0.18 -10.58 23.42
CA ILE A 11 -0.10 -11.21 24.70
C ILE A 11 -1.40 -10.63 25.23
N ASN A 12 -2.34 -11.50 25.60
CA ASN A 12 -3.66 -11.14 26.11
C ASN A 12 -4.38 -10.11 25.21
N ARG A 13 -4.31 -10.26 23.89
CA ARG A 13 -4.89 -9.34 22.91
C ARG A 13 -5.72 -10.11 21.91
N ALA A 14 -7.04 -9.95 21.94
CA ALA A 14 -7.95 -10.74 21.13
C ALA A 14 -7.61 -10.67 19.62
N PRO A 15 -7.60 -11.81 18.91
CA PRO A 15 -7.97 -13.16 19.36
C PRO A 15 -6.80 -13.98 19.98
N PHE A 16 -5.66 -13.37 20.27
CA PHE A 16 -4.43 -14.04 20.69
C PHE A 16 -4.23 -14.01 22.21
N LYS A 17 -4.25 -15.19 22.86
CA LYS A 17 -3.79 -15.31 24.25
C LYS A 17 -2.29 -15.07 24.33
N ARG A 18 -1.54 -15.73 23.46
CA ARG A 18 -0.14 -15.48 23.16
C ARG A 18 0.11 -15.83 21.69
N LEU A 19 0.78 -14.96 20.97
CA LEU A 19 1.24 -15.21 19.60
C LEU A 19 2.59 -14.53 19.44
N GLU A 20 3.58 -15.27 18.96
CA GLU A 20 4.89 -14.72 18.60
C GLU A 20 5.20 -15.13 17.16
N LEU A 21 5.63 -14.17 16.35
CA LEU A 21 5.96 -14.38 14.95
C LEU A 21 7.31 -13.74 14.67
N ASP A 22 8.20 -14.50 14.04
CA ASP A 22 9.46 -14.01 13.49
C ASP A 22 9.33 -13.88 11.97
N PHE A 23 9.88 -12.81 11.41
CA PHE A 23 9.75 -12.47 10.00
C PHE A 23 11.11 -12.58 9.32
N LYS A 24 11.10 -13.11 8.10
CA LYS A 24 12.28 -13.16 7.25
C LYS A 24 12.62 -11.76 6.77
N GLU A 25 13.85 -11.32 7.04
CA GLU A 25 14.43 -10.10 6.49
C GLU A 25 14.65 -10.23 4.98
N ASN A 26 14.42 -9.14 4.24
CA ASN A 26 14.65 -9.06 2.78
C ASN A 26 14.00 -10.22 2.00
N GLY A 27 12.78 -10.61 2.40
CA GLY A 27 12.06 -11.72 1.79
C GLY A 27 10.54 -11.53 1.82
N ILE A 28 9.86 -12.46 1.15
CA ILE A 28 8.40 -12.52 1.14
C ILE A 28 7.95 -13.33 2.36
N ASN A 29 7.14 -12.70 3.21
CA ASN A 29 6.51 -13.35 4.36
C ASN A 29 5.04 -13.60 4.02
N VAL A 30 4.60 -14.86 4.14
CA VAL A 30 3.22 -15.27 3.84
C VAL A 30 2.51 -15.66 5.13
N LEU A 31 1.52 -14.88 5.53
CA LEU A 31 0.62 -15.21 6.65
C LEU A 31 -0.55 -16.04 6.14
N SER A 32 -0.48 -17.37 6.33
CA SER A 32 -1.56 -18.29 5.96
C SER A 32 -2.23 -18.86 7.21
N ALA A 33 -3.55 -18.82 7.23
CA ALA A 33 -4.41 -19.41 8.25
C ALA A 33 -5.83 -19.54 7.69
N ILE A 34 -6.67 -20.37 8.31
CA ILE A 34 -8.10 -20.39 8.00
C ILE A 34 -8.75 -19.02 8.31
N ASN A 35 -9.90 -18.76 7.70
CA ASN A 35 -10.64 -17.52 7.96
C ASN A 35 -11.08 -17.46 9.43
N GLY A 36 -11.05 -16.25 10.02
CA GLY A 36 -11.36 -16.04 11.43
C GLY A 36 -10.18 -16.11 12.40
N ASN A 37 -9.02 -16.64 12.02
CA ASN A 37 -7.85 -16.79 12.91
C ASN A 37 -7.00 -15.52 13.11
N GLY A 38 -7.54 -14.34 12.82
CA GLY A 38 -6.88 -13.07 13.18
C GLY A 38 -5.79 -12.56 12.23
N LYS A 39 -5.67 -13.07 10.99
CA LYS A 39 -4.72 -12.54 9.98
C LYS A 39 -4.84 -11.01 9.81
N THR A 40 -6.07 -10.53 9.59
CA THR A 40 -6.37 -9.09 9.48
C THR A 40 -6.07 -8.34 10.77
N THR A 41 -6.24 -8.99 11.93
CA THR A 41 -5.90 -8.40 13.23
C THR A 41 -4.41 -8.10 13.33
N ILE A 42 -3.54 -9.04 12.93
CA ILE A 42 -2.09 -8.85 12.94
C ILE A 42 -1.71 -7.65 12.05
N LEU A 43 -2.17 -7.65 10.80
CA LEU A 43 -1.88 -6.58 9.84
C LEU A 43 -2.37 -5.22 10.36
N SER A 44 -3.58 -5.15 10.91
CA SER A 44 -4.11 -3.88 11.44
C SER A 44 -3.31 -3.30 12.61
N HIS A 45 -2.65 -4.14 13.41
CA HIS A 45 -1.76 -3.68 14.48
C HIS A 45 -0.43 -3.15 13.95
N ILE A 46 0.09 -3.76 12.88
CA ILE A 46 1.27 -3.26 12.16
C ILE A 46 0.94 -1.90 11.52
N THR A 47 -0.21 -1.79 10.86
CA THR A 47 -0.71 -0.53 10.28
C THR A 47 -0.88 0.55 11.34
N ASP A 48 -1.49 0.22 12.48
CA ASP A 48 -1.66 1.16 13.60
C ASP A 48 -0.32 1.71 14.11
N ALA A 49 0.71 0.87 14.21
CA ALA A 49 2.04 1.32 14.59
C ALA A 49 2.59 2.36 13.59
N PHE A 50 2.42 2.13 12.28
CA PHE A 50 2.84 3.10 11.26
C PHE A 50 2.07 4.42 11.34
N TYR A 51 0.77 4.39 11.64
CA TYR A 51 0.01 5.62 11.89
C TYR A 51 0.55 6.40 13.09
N GLU A 52 0.87 5.73 14.20
CA GLU A 52 1.46 6.39 15.36
C GLU A 52 2.87 6.94 15.06
N LEU A 53 3.64 6.28 14.18
CA LEU A 53 4.95 6.79 13.76
C LEU A 53 4.80 8.02 12.85
N ALA A 54 3.87 7.98 11.89
CA ALA A 54 3.64 9.04 10.92
C ALA A 54 3.21 10.36 11.59
N LYS A 55 2.35 10.30 12.62
CA LYS A 55 1.90 11.47 13.38
C LYS A 55 3.03 12.31 13.97
N LYS A 56 4.21 11.72 14.20
CA LYS A 56 5.38 12.44 14.74
C LYS A 56 5.96 13.47 13.76
N VAL A 57 5.71 13.31 12.45
CA VAL A 57 6.34 14.14 11.40
C VAL A 57 5.32 14.75 10.43
N PHE A 58 4.30 14.00 10.02
CA PHE A 58 3.34 14.45 9.00
C PHE A 58 2.13 15.15 9.61
N HIS A 59 2.36 16.26 10.32
CA HIS A 59 1.32 16.94 11.09
C HIS A 59 0.08 17.34 10.26
N ASN A 60 0.28 17.79 9.02
CA ASN A 60 -0.82 18.25 8.16
C ASN A 60 -1.70 17.09 7.67
N GLU A 61 -1.14 15.88 7.51
CA GLU A 61 -1.91 14.67 7.18
C GLU A 61 -2.92 14.29 8.28
N PHE A 62 -2.60 14.68 9.51
CA PHE A 62 -3.37 14.35 10.71
C PHE A 62 -4.14 15.53 11.30
N GLU A 63 -4.27 16.64 10.57
CA GLU A 63 -5.02 17.81 11.03
C GLU A 63 -6.45 17.43 11.44
N GLY A 64 -6.87 17.83 12.65
CA GLY A 64 -8.18 17.49 13.25
C GLY A 64 -8.29 16.06 13.82
N LYS A 65 -7.25 15.24 13.69
CA LYS A 65 -7.16 13.86 14.22
C LYS A 65 -5.79 13.53 14.82
N GLU A 66 -4.99 14.54 15.15
CA GLU A 66 -3.60 14.44 15.62
C GLU A 66 -3.49 13.56 16.86
N ASN A 67 -4.43 13.76 17.79
CA ASN A 67 -4.49 13.06 19.08
C ASN A 67 -5.45 11.85 19.08
N LYS A 68 -5.99 11.47 17.91
CA LYS A 68 -6.95 10.36 17.80
C LYS A 68 -6.23 9.08 17.39
N TYR A 69 -6.46 7.98 18.08
CA TYR A 69 -5.90 6.69 17.68
C TYR A 69 -6.52 6.21 16.37
N TYR A 70 -5.68 5.61 15.50
CA TYR A 70 -6.15 4.95 14.30
C TYR A 70 -6.97 3.69 14.66
N ARG A 71 -6.37 2.79 15.44
CA ARG A 71 -7.06 1.61 15.97
C ARG A 71 -7.70 1.89 17.31
N VAL A 72 -8.96 1.49 17.46
CA VAL A 72 -9.66 1.49 18.76
C VAL A 72 -8.85 0.70 19.76
N SER A 73 -8.64 1.29 20.92
CA SER A 73 -7.72 0.77 21.90
C SER A 73 -8.48 0.78 23.24
N SER A 74 -9.01 -0.40 23.58
CA SER A 74 -9.97 -0.64 24.67
C SER A 74 -9.66 -1.97 25.35
N ALA A 75 -9.87 -2.03 26.67
CA ALA A 75 -9.74 -3.25 27.45
C ALA A 75 -10.75 -4.34 27.02
N LEU A 76 -11.82 -3.97 26.31
CA LEU A 76 -12.77 -4.93 25.71
C LEU A 76 -12.12 -5.87 24.68
N TYR A 77 -10.97 -5.48 24.12
CA TYR A 77 -10.21 -6.31 23.20
C TYR A 77 -9.14 -7.16 23.89
N ASN A 78 -9.10 -7.17 25.23
CA ASN A 78 -8.27 -8.10 25.99
C ASN A 78 -9.05 -9.41 26.17
N ILE A 79 -8.36 -10.55 26.13
CA ILE A 79 -9.00 -11.85 26.39
C ILE A 79 -9.35 -11.97 27.88
N ASN A 80 -8.43 -11.53 28.73
CA ASN A 80 -8.65 -11.30 30.15
C ASN A 80 -8.59 -9.80 30.41
N SER A 81 -9.74 -9.20 30.69
CA SER A 81 -9.88 -7.75 30.94
C SER A 81 -9.14 -7.28 32.20
N SER A 82 -8.89 -8.16 33.16
CA SER A 82 -8.19 -7.86 34.42
C SER A 82 -6.68 -7.96 34.32
N SER A 83 -6.13 -8.46 33.20
CA SER A 83 -4.70 -8.59 33.00
C SER A 83 -4.15 -7.56 32.01
N PRO A 84 -2.86 -7.18 32.12
CA PRO A 84 -2.16 -6.42 31.10
C PRO A 84 -2.23 -7.09 29.73
N SER A 85 -2.23 -6.28 28.69
CA SER A 85 -2.24 -6.73 27.29
C SER A 85 -1.13 -6.02 26.52
N TYR A 86 -0.39 -6.77 25.71
CA TYR A 86 0.80 -6.29 25.03
C TYR A 86 0.73 -6.60 23.54
N VAL A 87 1.08 -5.60 22.74
CA VAL A 87 1.47 -5.77 21.34
C VAL A 87 2.84 -5.16 21.16
N TYR A 88 3.82 -5.99 20.82
CA TYR A 88 5.20 -5.58 20.64
C TYR A 88 5.63 -5.87 19.21
N LEU A 89 6.17 -4.87 18.52
CA LEU A 89 6.68 -5.01 17.16
C LEU A 89 8.15 -4.58 17.16
N ARG A 90 9.03 -5.43 16.62
CA ARG A 90 10.43 -5.11 16.39
C ARG A 90 10.70 -4.98 14.91
N PHE A 91 11.29 -3.86 14.54
CA PHE A 91 11.81 -3.56 13.24
C PHE A 91 13.33 -3.51 13.29
N LYS A 92 13.97 -3.77 12.16
CA LYS A 92 15.39 -3.49 11.95
C LYS A 92 15.57 -2.36 10.96
N TYR A 93 16.51 -1.49 11.26
CA TYR A 93 17.00 -0.44 10.37
C TYR A 93 18.52 -0.31 10.54
N ASN A 94 19.28 -0.52 9.47
CA ASN A 94 20.76 -0.49 9.50
C ASN A 94 21.35 -1.32 10.66
N ASN A 95 20.88 -2.56 10.82
CA ASN A 95 21.23 -3.49 11.89
C ASN A 95 20.91 -3.03 13.32
N LYS A 96 20.19 -1.92 13.50
CA LYS A 96 19.68 -1.46 14.79
C LYS A 96 18.22 -1.86 14.96
N ASN A 97 17.86 -2.25 16.18
CA ASN A 97 16.48 -2.54 16.54
C ASN A 97 15.72 -1.23 16.77
N ILE A 98 14.54 -1.14 16.16
CA ILE A 98 13.55 -0.09 16.41
C ILE A 98 12.29 -0.80 16.85
N ASP A 99 11.80 -0.44 18.01
CA ASP A 99 10.72 -1.15 18.67
C ASP A 99 9.49 -0.26 18.81
N TYR A 100 8.33 -0.90 18.72
CA TYR A 100 7.03 -0.31 19.01
C TYR A 100 6.32 -1.19 20.05
N ILE A 101 5.61 -0.53 20.96
CA ILE A 101 4.79 -1.20 21.97
C ILE A 101 3.43 -0.52 22.14
N ASP A 102 2.38 -1.33 22.20
CA ASP A 102 1.04 -0.97 22.65
C ASP A 102 0.72 -1.80 23.91
N ILE A 103 0.67 -1.13 25.06
CA ILE A 103 0.23 -1.73 26.32
C ILE A 103 -1.15 -1.20 26.70
N ARG A 104 -2.00 -2.12 27.15
CA ARG A 104 -3.30 -1.84 27.76
C ARG A 104 -3.37 -2.46 29.15
N ASN A 105 -3.97 -1.72 30.08
CA ASN A 105 -3.93 -1.95 31.52
C ASN A 105 -2.52 -1.78 32.10
N ASN A 106 -2.45 -1.22 33.30
CA ASN A 106 -1.21 -1.07 34.04
C ASN A 106 -0.55 -2.41 34.31
N CYS A 107 0.78 -2.45 34.20
CA CYS A 107 1.61 -3.58 34.57
C CYS A 107 2.81 -3.12 35.41
N THR A 108 3.40 -4.04 36.16
CA THR A 108 4.69 -3.80 36.83
C THR A 108 5.84 -4.08 35.87
N LYS A 109 7.04 -3.61 36.23
CA LYS A 109 8.26 -3.90 35.46
C LYS A 109 8.51 -5.40 35.35
N GLU A 110 8.31 -6.15 36.44
CA GLU A 110 8.51 -7.59 36.50
C GLU A 110 7.54 -8.32 35.56
N GLN A 111 6.28 -7.88 35.51
CA GLN A 111 5.29 -8.42 34.57
C GLN A 111 5.70 -8.16 33.12
N TYR A 112 6.02 -6.91 32.78
CA TYR A 112 6.51 -6.55 31.46
C TYR A 112 7.76 -7.36 31.07
N ASP A 113 8.69 -7.51 32.01
CA ASP A 113 9.94 -8.20 31.76
C ASP A 113 9.79 -9.71 31.57
N SER A 114 8.84 -10.31 32.28
CA SER A 114 8.51 -11.73 32.14
C SER A 114 7.77 -12.04 30.83
N GLU A 115 6.97 -11.11 30.32
CA GLU A 115 6.15 -11.32 29.14
C GLU A 115 6.91 -11.04 27.84
N ILE A 116 7.67 -9.94 27.80
CA ILE A 116 8.49 -9.56 26.66
C ILE A 116 9.94 -9.98 26.91
N THR A 117 10.31 -11.19 26.50
CA THR A 117 11.63 -11.79 26.79
C THR A 117 12.73 -11.42 25.79
N ILE A 118 12.43 -10.52 24.84
CA ILE A 118 13.39 -10.16 23.78
C ILE A 118 14.51 -9.26 24.34
N GLU A 119 15.76 -9.55 23.97
CA GLU A 119 16.91 -8.71 24.30
C GLU A 119 16.80 -7.29 23.73
N SER A 120 17.40 -6.32 24.42
CA SER A 120 17.42 -4.90 24.01
C SER A 120 16.03 -4.32 23.72
N LYS A 121 14.98 -4.81 24.39
CA LYS A 121 13.62 -4.28 24.31
C LYS A 121 13.53 -2.86 24.87
N ILE A 122 12.40 -2.19 24.63
CA ILE A 122 12.10 -0.88 25.23
C ILE A 122 12.21 -0.98 26.75
N ASP A 123 13.02 -0.11 27.37
CA ASP A 123 13.11 -0.01 28.82
C ASP A 123 11.78 0.46 29.41
N PHE A 124 11.30 -0.26 30.42
CA PHE A 124 10.06 0.03 31.13
C PHE A 124 10.04 1.47 31.68
N SER A 125 11.19 2.02 32.08
CA SER A 125 11.30 3.40 32.58
C SER A 125 10.76 4.44 31.58
N LYS A 126 10.88 4.19 30.27
CA LYS A 126 10.42 5.10 29.21
C LYS A 126 8.90 5.13 29.05
N ILE A 127 8.21 4.08 29.51
CA ILE A 127 6.77 3.91 29.31
C ILE A 127 5.96 3.98 30.60
N GLN A 128 6.62 3.81 31.75
CA GLN A 128 5.99 3.70 33.07
C GLN A 128 5.09 4.89 33.40
N HIS A 129 5.60 6.12 33.25
CA HIS A 129 4.85 7.32 33.63
C HIS A 129 3.51 7.43 32.88
N THR A 130 3.56 7.35 31.55
CA THR A 130 2.36 7.45 30.70
C THR A 130 1.41 6.29 30.93
N LEU A 131 1.95 5.07 31.10
CA LEU A 131 1.14 3.90 31.39
C LEU A 131 0.38 4.10 32.70
N SER A 132 1.06 4.47 33.79
CA SER A 132 0.42 4.72 35.10
C SER A 132 -0.65 5.80 35.06
N SER A 133 -0.47 6.88 34.27
CA SER A 133 -1.45 7.97 34.18
C SER A 133 -2.66 7.66 33.30
N ALA A 134 -2.46 6.98 32.16
CA ALA A 134 -3.50 6.79 31.15
C ALA A 134 -4.08 5.37 31.14
N ASN A 135 -3.49 4.44 31.90
CA ASN A 135 -3.79 3.01 31.89
C ASN A 135 -3.61 2.37 30.49
N ASN A 136 -2.85 3.03 29.62
CA ASN A 136 -2.45 2.56 28.31
C ASN A 136 -1.28 3.37 27.76
N ILE A 137 -0.57 2.80 26.78
CA ILE A 137 0.45 3.53 26.03
C ILE A 137 0.62 2.94 24.64
N LYS A 138 0.86 3.79 23.64
CA LYS A 138 1.46 3.42 22.35
C LYS A 138 2.78 4.17 22.23
N PHE A 139 3.89 3.46 22.06
CA PHE A 139 5.22 4.07 22.12
C PHE A 139 6.16 3.48 21.09
N TRP A 140 6.89 4.37 20.40
CA TRP A 140 7.99 4.03 19.50
C TRP A 140 9.32 4.37 20.14
N SER A 141 10.29 3.47 20.05
CA SER A 141 11.67 3.72 20.50
C SER A 141 12.42 4.69 19.59
N LEU A 142 11.95 4.89 18.35
CA LEU A 142 12.49 5.85 17.39
C LEU A 142 11.82 7.22 17.55
N ASP A 143 12.63 8.26 17.65
CA ASP A 143 12.18 9.65 17.74
C ASP A 143 12.87 10.60 16.73
N ASP A 144 13.88 10.12 16.02
CA ASP A 144 14.56 10.91 14.99
C ASP A 144 13.63 11.16 13.79
N LYS A 145 13.09 12.38 13.72
CA LYS A 145 12.15 12.80 12.67
C LYS A 145 12.74 12.69 11.27
N ASN A 146 14.05 12.91 11.09
CA ASN A 146 14.68 12.80 9.78
C ASN A 146 14.72 11.34 9.31
N ILE A 147 15.02 10.40 10.21
CA ILE A 147 14.98 8.96 9.90
C ILE A 147 13.55 8.56 9.56
N ILE A 148 12.56 8.99 10.35
CA ILE A 148 11.15 8.67 10.11
C ILE A 148 10.72 9.14 8.72
N GLU A 149 10.92 10.41 8.40
CA GLU A 149 10.46 10.99 7.14
C GLU A 149 11.26 10.45 5.94
N LYS A 150 12.57 10.70 5.93
CA LYS A 150 13.40 10.53 4.72
C LYS A 150 13.86 9.10 4.48
N GLU A 151 13.96 8.29 5.53
CA GLU A 151 14.50 6.93 5.42
C GLU A 151 13.41 5.87 5.51
N ILE A 152 12.41 6.05 6.38
CA ILE A 152 11.31 5.09 6.52
C ILE A 152 10.21 5.40 5.50
N PHE A 153 9.57 6.57 5.59
CA PHE A 153 8.38 6.85 4.77
C PHE A 153 8.69 7.21 3.30
N SER A 154 9.82 7.88 3.01
CA SER A 154 10.17 8.23 1.62
C SER A 154 10.85 7.10 0.84
N LYS A 155 11.54 6.15 1.51
CA LYS A 155 12.31 5.08 0.82
C LYS A 155 11.71 3.68 0.96
N SER A 156 10.67 3.50 1.78
CA SER A 156 10.02 2.20 1.97
C SER A 156 8.58 2.23 1.47
N ILE A 157 8.12 1.08 0.95
CA ILE A 157 6.71 0.89 0.57
C ILE A 157 5.96 0.40 1.81
N LEU A 158 5.16 1.29 2.41
CA LEU A 158 4.42 1.03 3.65
C LEU A 158 2.92 1.06 3.38
N THR A 159 2.43 0.12 2.56
CA THR A 159 1.02 0.10 2.13
C THR A 159 0.28 -1.09 2.70
N TYR A 160 -0.87 -0.81 3.30
CA TYR A 160 -1.83 -1.75 3.82
C TYR A 160 -3.12 -1.72 2.99
N PHE A 161 -3.53 -2.90 2.54
CA PHE A 161 -4.79 -3.11 1.83
C PHE A 161 -5.81 -3.73 2.80
N PRO A 162 -6.81 -2.97 3.28
CA PRO A 162 -7.77 -3.47 4.25
C PRO A 162 -8.76 -4.45 3.62
N SER A 163 -9.38 -5.27 4.46
CA SER A 163 -10.43 -6.22 4.02
C SER A 163 -11.71 -5.54 3.52
N TYR A 164 -11.90 -4.26 3.85
CA TYR A 164 -13.02 -3.44 3.38
C TYR A 164 -12.64 -2.54 2.19
N ARG A 165 -11.52 -2.83 1.51
CA ARG A 165 -11.17 -2.19 0.25
C ARG A 165 -12.29 -2.41 -0.77
N TYR A 166 -12.60 -1.38 -1.53
CA TYR A 166 -13.55 -1.45 -2.63
C TYR A 166 -13.00 -0.71 -3.85
N GLU A 167 -13.51 -1.05 -5.02
CA GLU A 167 -13.36 -0.22 -6.22
C GLU A 167 -14.76 0.01 -6.76
N THR A 168 -15.08 1.26 -7.10
CA THR A 168 -16.43 1.63 -7.55
C THR A 168 -16.70 1.02 -8.93
N PRO A 169 -17.73 0.17 -9.08
CA PRO A 169 -18.01 -0.49 -10.34
C PRO A 169 -18.68 0.47 -11.34
N ASN A 170 -18.37 0.31 -12.63
CA ASN A 170 -18.86 1.19 -13.69
C ASN A 170 -20.36 1.08 -14.00
N TYR A 171 -21.09 0.12 -13.42
CA TYR A 171 -22.54 -0.01 -13.61
C TYR A 171 -23.35 0.96 -12.72
N LEU A 172 -22.70 1.66 -11.79
CA LEU A 172 -23.35 2.69 -10.98
C LEU A 172 -23.52 3.97 -11.81
N ASN A 173 -24.74 4.51 -11.80
CA ASN A 173 -25.05 5.75 -12.51
C ASN A 173 -24.35 6.96 -11.87
N ASP A 174 -24.17 8.06 -12.61
CA ASP A 174 -23.43 9.26 -12.21
C ASP A 174 -23.79 9.83 -10.81
N PRO A 175 -25.07 9.83 -10.35
CA PRO A 175 -25.42 10.28 -9.00
C PRO A 175 -24.83 9.40 -7.88
N TYR A 176 -24.50 8.15 -8.21
CA TYR A 176 -23.94 7.14 -7.31
C TYR A 176 -22.45 6.90 -7.57
N ASN A 177 -21.87 7.61 -8.55
CA ASN A 177 -20.48 7.48 -8.92
C ASN A 177 -19.61 8.45 -8.10
N ILE A 178 -18.42 8.01 -7.73
CA ILE A 178 -17.45 8.88 -7.07
C ILE A 178 -16.91 9.83 -8.15
N LYS A 179 -17.10 11.14 -7.98
CA LYS A 179 -16.54 12.13 -8.90
C LYS A 179 -15.02 11.97 -8.92
N LEU A 180 -14.49 11.57 -10.07
CA LEU A 180 -13.05 11.54 -10.33
C LEU A 180 -12.55 12.98 -10.35
N ASP A 181 -11.80 13.37 -9.31
CA ASP A 181 -11.05 14.62 -9.31
C ASP A 181 -9.72 14.37 -10.04
N TYR A 182 -9.52 15.10 -11.13
CA TYR A 182 -8.34 14.99 -11.99
C TYR A 182 -7.25 16.02 -11.62
N ALA A 183 -7.37 16.68 -10.47
CA ALA A 183 -6.38 17.66 -10.03
C ALA A 183 -5.08 16.97 -9.54
N ILE A 184 -3.94 17.40 -10.09
CA ILE A 184 -2.62 17.11 -9.53
C ILE A 184 -2.53 17.82 -8.18
N LYS A 185 -2.51 17.04 -7.09
CA LYS A 185 -2.28 17.59 -5.75
C LYS A 185 -0.82 17.97 -5.63
N SER A 186 -0.55 19.25 -5.35
CA SER A 186 0.78 19.71 -4.99
C SER A 186 1.30 18.94 -3.78
N LYS A 187 2.53 18.44 -3.86
CA LYS A 187 3.22 17.82 -2.73
C LYS A 187 3.70 18.93 -1.78
N PHE A 188 3.20 18.92 -0.56
CA PHE A 188 3.63 19.84 0.48
C PHE A 188 4.30 19.08 1.61
N SER A 189 5.31 19.69 2.23
CA SER A 189 5.91 19.17 3.46
C SER A 189 4.83 19.00 4.54
N GLY A 190 4.91 17.90 5.29
CA GLY A 190 3.96 17.60 6.36
C GLY A 190 2.77 16.72 5.94
N TYR A 191 2.68 16.32 4.66
CA TYR A 191 1.76 15.29 4.18
C TYR A 191 2.49 14.00 3.82
N LEU A 192 1.79 12.87 3.88
CA LEU A 192 2.34 11.61 3.44
C LEU A 192 2.44 11.58 1.90
N ASP A 193 3.63 11.25 1.36
CA ASP A 193 3.80 10.99 -0.07
C ASP A 193 2.98 9.78 -0.53
N ASN A 194 2.94 8.73 0.30
CA ASN A 194 2.21 7.50 0.07
C ASN A 194 1.25 7.23 1.23
N GLN A 195 -0.01 6.93 0.91
CA GLN A 195 -0.99 6.54 1.91
C GLN A 195 -0.59 5.21 2.57
N ILE A 196 -0.70 5.18 3.91
CA ILE A 196 -0.46 3.96 4.69
C ILE A 196 -1.56 2.94 4.40
N GLU A 197 -2.82 3.36 4.41
CA GLU A 197 -3.97 2.52 4.12
C GLU A 197 -4.62 2.92 2.79
N VAL A 198 -4.82 1.95 1.90
CA VAL A 198 -5.38 2.18 0.56
C VAL A 198 -6.73 1.47 0.44
N VAL A 199 -7.81 2.25 0.50
CA VAL A 199 -9.20 1.75 0.47
C VAL A 199 -9.77 1.70 -0.95
N SER A 200 -9.38 2.63 -1.82
CA SER A 200 -9.65 2.65 -3.27
C SER A 200 -8.57 3.51 -3.93
N ASP A 201 -8.13 3.11 -5.12
CA ASP A 201 -6.99 3.77 -5.79
C ASP A 201 -7.06 3.75 -7.32
N LEU A 202 -8.11 3.15 -7.86
CA LEU A 202 -8.33 3.11 -9.30
C LEU A 202 -8.34 4.51 -9.95
N PRO A 203 -8.96 5.55 -9.37
CA PRO A 203 -8.89 6.91 -9.91
C PRO A 203 -7.46 7.42 -10.11
N SER A 204 -6.61 7.26 -9.10
CA SER A 204 -5.22 7.74 -9.12
C SER A 204 -4.37 6.94 -10.10
N LEU A 205 -4.56 5.62 -10.15
CA LEU A 205 -3.95 4.76 -11.17
C LEU A 205 -4.30 5.22 -12.58
N VAL A 206 -5.59 5.48 -12.85
CA VAL A 206 -6.06 5.90 -14.18
C VAL A 206 -5.51 7.27 -14.55
N ASN A 207 -5.46 8.21 -13.61
CA ASN A 207 -4.87 9.53 -13.84
C ASN A 207 -3.39 9.41 -14.21
N TRP A 208 -2.61 8.69 -13.38
CA TRP A 208 -1.20 8.46 -13.65
C TRP A 208 -0.97 7.76 -14.99
N PHE A 209 -1.82 6.79 -15.32
CA PHE A 209 -1.76 6.09 -16.60
C PHE A 209 -2.01 7.03 -17.79
N LEU A 210 -3.00 7.92 -17.69
CA LEU A 210 -3.27 8.92 -18.72
C LEU A 210 -2.10 9.92 -18.87
N ASP A 211 -1.43 10.28 -17.78
CA ASP A 211 -0.23 11.13 -17.82
C ASP A 211 0.93 10.42 -18.53
N VAL A 212 1.17 9.13 -18.24
CA VAL A 212 2.17 8.32 -18.95
C VAL A 212 1.85 8.26 -20.45
N LEU A 213 0.59 8.07 -20.82
CA LEU A 213 0.15 8.05 -22.21
C LEU A 213 0.32 9.40 -22.90
N LEU A 214 -0.04 10.48 -22.23
CA LEU A 214 0.16 11.85 -22.73
C LEU A 214 1.64 12.10 -22.99
N ASP A 215 2.49 11.75 -22.02
CA ASP A 215 3.93 11.86 -22.14
C ASP A 215 4.42 11.07 -23.36
N MET A 216 4.04 9.80 -23.49
CA MET A 216 4.41 8.95 -24.64
C MET A 216 4.07 9.63 -25.96
N LYS A 217 2.90 10.26 -26.08
CA LYS A 217 2.42 10.93 -27.30
C LYS A 217 3.14 12.25 -27.59
N LEU A 218 3.48 13.04 -26.58
CA LEU A 218 4.06 14.38 -26.75
C LEU A 218 5.51 14.38 -27.24
N LYS A 219 6.22 13.26 -27.13
CA LYS A 219 7.63 13.12 -27.57
C LYS A 219 7.82 12.07 -28.66
N GLU A 220 6.77 11.84 -29.43
CA GLU A 220 6.85 11.09 -30.68
C GLU A 220 7.75 11.86 -31.66
N GLU A 221 8.91 11.30 -32.00
CA GLU A 221 9.76 11.86 -33.06
C GLU A 221 9.27 11.34 -34.41
N THR A 222 8.90 12.26 -35.30
CA THR A 222 8.67 11.93 -36.70
C THR A 222 10.01 11.89 -37.42
N ARG A 223 10.50 10.68 -37.73
CA ARG A 223 11.68 10.48 -38.58
C ARG A 223 11.24 10.14 -39.99
N LEU A 224 11.97 10.64 -40.98
CA LEU A 224 11.71 10.31 -42.38
C LEU A 224 12.44 9.01 -42.72
N PHE A 225 11.70 7.94 -42.99
CA PHE A 225 12.25 6.66 -43.42
C PHE A 225 12.13 6.52 -44.94
N LYS A 226 13.22 6.16 -45.60
CA LYS A 226 13.25 5.96 -47.06
C LYS A 226 13.06 4.49 -47.38
N LYS A 227 11.93 4.13 -47.99
CA LYS A 227 11.65 2.79 -48.51
C LYS A 227 11.59 2.87 -50.04
N GLY A 228 12.70 2.58 -50.71
CA GLY A 228 12.84 2.78 -52.16
C GLY A 228 12.87 4.27 -52.52
N ASN A 229 12.03 4.72 -53.47
CA ASN A 229 11.90 6.14 -53.83
C ASN A 229 10.92 6.93 -52.94
N ASN A 230 10.20 6.26 -52.04
CA ASN A 230 9.21 6.91 -51.19
C ASN A 230 9.82 7.29 -49.84
N ILE A 231 9.62 8.54 -49.44
CA ILE A 231 9.93 9.05 -48.11
C ILE A 231 8.64 8.97 -47.30
N LEU A 232 8.63 8.12 -46.28
CA LEU A 232 7.49 7.95 -45.38
C LEU A 232 7.86 8.51 -44.00
N PRO A 233 7.04 9.40 -43.42
CA PRO A 233 7.20 9.74 -42.02
C PRO A 233 6.87 8.51 -41.17
N ILE A 234 7.82 8.11 -40.33
CA ILE A 234 7.61 7.10 -39.29
C ILE A 234 7.65 7.80 -37.94
N THR A 235 6.66 7.50 -37.12
CA THR A 235 6.57 7.99 -35.75
C THR A 235 7.29 6.99 -34.85
N ILE A 236 8.37 7.41 -34.20
CA ILE A 236 9.14 6.55 -33.29
C ILE A 236 8.90 7.02 -31.85
N PRO A 237 8.29 6.18 -30.99
CA PRO A 237 8.23 6.44 -29.56
C PRO A 237 9.65 6.33 -28.93
N PRO A 238 9.98 7.11 -27.89
CA PRO A 238 11.27 6.96 -27.18
C PRO A 238 11.40 5.58 -26.50
N GLU A 239 12.55 4.92 -26.64
CA GLU A 239 12.82 3.54 -26.15
C GLU A 239 12.62 3.35 -24.63
N GLU A 240 12.91 4.36 -23.82
CA GLU A 240 12.69 4.28 -22.35
C GLU A 240 11.20 4.24 -21.96
N ARG A 241 10.31 4.66 -22.88
CA ARG A 241 8.87 4.80 -22.63
C ARG A 241 8.06 3.61 -23.08
N THR A 242 8.56 2.83 -24.03
CA THR A 242 8.04 1.49 -24.32
C THR A 242 8.18 0.59 -23.10
N PHE A 243 9.26 0.71 -22.31
CA PHE A 243 9.43 -0.12 -21.10
C PHE A 243 8.34 0.09 -20.03
N VAL A 244 7.94 1.34 -19.75
CA VAL A 244 6.85 1.61 -18.79
C VAL A 244 5.52 1.05 -19.31
N TRP A 245 5.26 1.24 -20.60
CA TRP A 245 4.06 0.72 -21.25
C TRP A 245 4.02 -0.81 -21.25
N ASP A 246 5.13 -1.45 -21.56
CA ASP A 246 5.28 -2.90 -21.58
C ASP A 246 5.11 -3.48 -20.18
N ASN A 247 5.65 -2.82 -19.15
CA ASN A 247 5.40 -3.20 -17.76
C ASN A 247 3.93 -3.08 -17.37
N LEU A 248 3.24 -2.04 -17.83
CA LEU A 248 1.79 -1.91 -17.59
C LEU A 248 1.00 -3.03 -18.27
N ASN A 249 1.36 -3.40 -19.49
CA ASN A 249 0.77 -4.54 -20.17
C ASN A 249 1.08 -5.86 -19.43
N ASN A 250 2.30 -6.02 -18.91
CA ASN A 250 2.69 -7.18 -18.10
C ASN A 250 1.88 -7.27 -16.80
N ILE A 251 1.65 -6.13 -16.12
CA ILE A 251 0.81 -6.07 -14.91
C ILE A 251 -0.62 -6.53 -15.23
N VAL A 252 -1.22 -5.98 -16.29
CA VAL A 252 -2.59 -6.32 -16.71
C VAL A 252 -2.70 -7.76 -17.15
N SER A 253 -1.76 -8.24 -17.97
CA SER A 253 -1.72 -9.64 -18.42
C SER A 253 -1.55 -10.59 -17.25
N SER A 254 -0.72 -10.25 -16.26
CA SER A 254 -0.54 -11.06 -15.05
C SER A 254 -1.80 -11.09 -14.21
N ALA A 255 -2.46 -9.95 -14.01
CA ALA A 255 -3.70 -9.84 -13.24
C ALA A 255 -4.87 -10.62 -13.86
N LEU A 256 -4.89 -10.74 -15.20
CA LEU A 256 -5.95 -11.43 -15.96
C LEU A 256 -5.58 -12.86 -16.37
N SER A 257 -4.42 -13.37 -15.94
CA SER A 257 -3.88 -14.68 -16.33
C SER A 257 -4.82 -15.86 -16.02
N SER A 258 -5.62 -15.76 -14.95
CA SER A 258 -6.57 -16.81 -14.55
C SER A 258 -7.68 -17.04 -15.58
N LYS A 259 -7.98 -16.06 -16.44
CA LYS A 259 -9.04 -16.15 -17.45
C LYS A 259 -8.63 -16.90 -18.72
N SER A 260 -7.37 -17.33 -18.82
CA SER A 260 -6.87 -18.24 -19.86
C SER A 260 -7.23 -17.81 -21.30
N TYR A 261 -7.07 -16.51 -21.60
CA TYR A 261 -7.29 -16.00 -22.95
C TYR A 261 -6.22 -16.52 -23.91
N ASN A 262 -6.63 -16.88 -25.13
CA ASN A 262 -5.71 -17.21 -26.21
C ASN A 262 -5.16 -15.92 -26.82
N GLY A 263 -3.87 -15.64 -26.64
CA GLY A 263 -3.20 -14.46 -27.20
C GLY A 263 -2.54 -13.59 -26.13
N ILE A 264 -2.15 -12.38 -26.54
CA ILE A 264 -1.48 -11.41 -25.65
C ILE A 264 -2.52 -10.40 -25.15
N ILE A 265 -2.67 -10.33 -23.82
CA ILE A 265 -3.53 -9.35 -23.16
C ILE A 265 -2.75 -8.05 -23.00
N ARG A 266 -3.36 -6.92 -23.39
CA ARG A 266 -2.76 -5.60 -23.23
C ARG A 266 -3.81 -4.50 -23.04
N LEU A 267 -3.33 -3.31 -22.71
CA LEU A 267 -4.13 -2.10 -22.69
C LEU A 267 -4.42 -1.60 -24.11
N GLY A 268 -5.64 -1.11 -24.30
CA GLY A 268 -6.12 -0.43 -25.50
C GLY A 268 -6.51 1.01 -25.16
N ILE A 269 -6.25 1.93 -26.09
CA ILE A 269 -6.56 3.35 -25.92
C ILE A 269 -7.64 3.72 -26.93
N GLY A 270 -8.80 4.14 -26.43
CA GLY A 270 -9.93 4.60 -27.25
C GLY A 270 -9.78 6.07 -27.68
N ALA A 271 -10.59 6.50 -28.63
CA ALA A 271 -10.63 7.90 -29.07
C ALA A 271 -11.18 8.83 -27.97
N ARG A 272 -10.85 10.14 -28.03
CA ARG A 272 -11.25 11.12 -26.99
C ARG A 272 -12.76 11.24 -26.77
N ASN A 273 -13.56 10.92 -27.79
CA ASN A 273 -15.01 11.04 -27.78
C ASN A 273 -15.73 9.84 -27.11
N SER A 274 -14.97 8.84 -26.64
CA SER A 274 -15.53 7.58 -26.14
C SER A 274 -15.86 7.57 -24.63
N GLY A 275 -15.84 8.71 -23.94
CA GLY A 275 -16.25 8.80 -22.53
C GLY A 275 -15.44 7.89 -21.59
N SER A 276 -16.12 7.09 -20.76
CA SER A 276 -15.53 6.13 -19.79
C SER A 276 -14.81 4.93 -20.44
N THR A 277 -14.83 4.80 -21.78
CA THR A 277 -14.18 3.70 -22.54
C THR A 277 -12.78 4.07 -23.08
N ARG A 278 -12.15 5.10 -22.51
CA ARG A 278 -10.81 5.57 -22.93
C ARG A 278 -9.71 4.52 -22.77
N ILE A 279 -9.85 3.62 -21.80
CA ILE A 279 -8.87 2.57 -21.50
C ILE A 279 -9.60 1.24 -21.60
N ALA A 280 -9.33 0.46 -22.64
CA ALA A 280 -9.90 -0.85 -22.87
C ALA A 280 -8.88 -1.96 -22.55
N ILE A 281 -9.35 -3.19 -22.40
CA ILE A 281 -8.51 -4.40 -22.39
C ILE A 281 -8.68 -5.10 -23.73
N MET A 282 -7.56 -5.29 -24.42
CA MET A 282 -7.49 -5.94 -25.72
C MET A 282 -6.80 -7.30 -25.59
N ASN A 283 -7.15 -8.22 -26.48
CA ASN A 283 -6.46 -9.48 -26.67
C ASN A 283 -6.07 -9.66 -28.13
N ASP A 284 -4.76 -9.72 -28.36
CA ASP A 284 -4.18 -9.94 -29.67
C ASP A 284 -4.01 -11.44 -29.90
N VAL A 285 -4.97 -12.03 -30.63
CA VAL A 285 -5.02 -13.48 -30.91
C VAL A 285 -4.06 -13.83 -32.06
N SER A 286 -3.94 -12.94 -33.04
CA SER A 286 -3.01 -13.05 -34.16
C SER A 286 -2.51 -11.67 -34.57
N SER A 287 -1.48 -11.58 -35.42
CA SER A 287 -0.88 -10.32 -35.86
C SER A 287 -1.88 -9.31 -36.49
N ASN A 288 -3.03 -9.79 -36.98
CA ASN A 288 -4.07 -8.95 -37.58
C ASN A 288 -5.42 -9.07 -36.85
N THR A 289 -5.50 -9.73 -35.70
CA THR A 289 -6.77 -9.95 -34.98
C THR A 289 -6.63 -9.56 -33.51
N SER A 290 -7.10 -8.35 -33.20
CA SER A 290 -7.25 -7.84 -31.84
C SER A 290 -8.72 -7.81 -31.46
N LEU A 291 -9.08 -8.47 -30.36
CA LEU A 291 -10.43 -8.46 -29.81
C LEU A 291 -10.49 -7.56 -28.58
N CYS A 292 -11.49 -6.70 -28.50
CA CYS A 292 -11.77 -5.97 -27.27
C CYS A 292 -12.48 -6.92 -26.29
N ILE A 293 -11.82 -7.25 -25.18
CA ILE A 293 -12.38 -8.08 -24.12
C ILE A 293 -13.15 -7.24 -23.12
N CYS A 294 -12.63 -6.04 -22.82
CA CYS A 294 -13.23 -5.16 -21.84
C CYS A 294 -13.23 -3.73 -22.41
N PRO A 295 -14.40 -3.13 -22.68
CA PRO A 295 -14.46 -1.81 -23.33
C PRO A 295 -13.97 -0.68 -22.42
N SER A 296 -13.93 -0.90 -21.11
CA SER A 296 -13.38 0.03 -20.13
C SER A 296 -12.70 -0.74 -19.01
N ILE A 297 -11.54 -0.27 -18.54
CA ILE A 297 -10.86 -0.87 -17.38
C ILE A 297 -11.76 -0.91 -16.15
N PHE A 298 -12.67 0.07 -16.00
CA PHE A 298 -13.64 0.14 -14.91
C PHE A 298 -14.71 -0.99 -14.95
N ASN A 299 -14.80 -1.74 -16.04
CA ASN A 299 -15.67 -2.92 -16.16
C ASN A 299 -15.00 -4.22 -15.68
N LEU A 300 -13.72 -4.18 -15.27
CA LEU A 300 -13.10 -5.30 -14.59
C LEU A 300 -13.73 -5.51 -13.21
N SER A 301 -13.63 -6.75 -12.70
CA SER A 301 -14.10 -7.04 -11.35
C SER A 301 -13.27 -6.29 -10.30
N ALA A 302 -13.87 -6.01 -9.14
CA ALA A 302 -13.16 -5.33 -8.04
C ALA A 302 -11.87 -6.06 -7.61
N GLY A 303 -11.85 -7.39 -7.71
CA GLY A 303 -10.65 -8.19 -7.42
C GLY A 303 -9.52 -7.95 -8.43
N GLU A 304 -9.83 -7.89 -9.72
CA GLU A 304 -8.85 -7.61 -10.78
C GLU A 304 -8.31 -6.19 -10.69
N LEU A 305 -9.20 -5.22 -10.46
CA LEU A 305 -8.83 -3.81 -10.25
C LEU A 305 -7.91 -3.65 -9.04
N SER A 306 -8.20 -4.37 -7.96
CA SER A 306 -7.36 -4.38 -6.76
C SER A 306 -5.97 -4.94 -7.04
N LEU A 307 -5.87 -6.03 -7.79
CA LEU A 307 -4.58 -6.63 -8.18
C LEU A 307 -3.75 -5.68 -9.04
N ILE A 308 -4.37 -5.04 -10.03
CA ILE A 308 -3.70 -4.10 -10.93
C ILE A 308 -3.16 -2.90 -10.12
N SER A 309 -3.98 -2.30 -9.26
CA SER A 309 -3.55 -1.19 -8.40
C SER A 309 -2.42 -1.60 -7.44
N ASN A 310 -2.46 -2.81 -6.87
CA ASN A 310 -1.39 -3.32 -6.00
C ASN A 310 -0.05 -3.45 -6.73
N LEU A 311 -0.07 -4.08 -7.91
CA LEU A 311 1.13 -4.28 -8.72
C LEU A 311 1.70 -2.94 -9.22
N TRP A 312 0.82 -1.99 -9.55
CA TRP A 312 1.23 -0.65 -9.93
C TRP A 312 1.94 0.09 -8.77
N ARG A 313 1.37 0.13 -7.57
CA ARG A 313 2.01 0.82 -6.42
C ARG A 313 3.40 0.28 -6.08
N ASN A 314 3.59 -1.02 -6.24
CA ASN A 314 4.89 -1.65 -6.00
C ASN A 314 5.93 -1.32 -7.09
N SER A 315 5.50 -0.88 -8.28
CA SER A 315 6.37 -0.55 -9.41
C SER A 315 6.58 0.95 -9.63
N SER A 316 5.67 1.80 -9.16
CA SER A 316 5.76 3.26 -9.26
C SER A 316 6.63 3.89 -8.16
N SER A 317 6.86 3.17 -7.05
CA SER A 317 7.64 3.61 -5.89
C SER A 317 9.15 3.35 -6.00
N SER A 318 9.60 2.68 -7.07
CA SER A 318 11.02 2.45 -7.37
C SER A 318 11.66 3.58 -8.19
N ARG A 319 11.16 4.82 -8.09
CA ARG A 319 11.72 6.01 -8.75
C ARG A 319 12.15 7.06 -7.76
#